data_AF-C1EJA5-F1
#
_entry.id   AF-C1EJA5-F1
#
_cell.length_a   1.000
_cell.length_b   1.000
_cell.length_c   1.000
_cell.angle_alpha   90.00
_cell.angle_beta   90.00
_cell.angle_gamma   90.00
#
_symmetry.space_group_name_H-M   'P 1'
#
loop_
_entity.id
_entity.type
_entity.pdbx_description
1 polymer ?
#
loop_
_entity_poly.entity_id
_entity_poly.type
_entity_poly.pdbx_seq_one_letter_code
_entity_poly.pdbx_strand_id
1 'polypeptide(L)'
;MRHPNKGLRPDPPMKTVDGSGSARGDTADAAVAPSSKRRRPTFGPCEHGVKPRSRCVKCVGCEHGRWRKFCKACGGGAFCEHAVIKYSCVKCAGGSVCPHGRRRTRCGECGGGSMCEHGRQRHTCKECGGTSVCGHGKLRHRCKECGGASVCAHGRLRYRCKECMGEAAAKW
;
A
#
# COMPACT_ATOMS: atom_id res chain seq x y z
N MET A 1 24.89 11.76 28.56
CA MET A 1 23.59 12.07 29.15
C MET A 1 22.65 10.90 28.91
N ARG A 2 22.29 10.18 29.99
CA ARG A 2 21.43 8.98 29.98
C ARG A 2 19.96 9.40 29.82
N HIS A 3 19.25 8.79 28.88
CA HIS A 3 17.80 8.92 28.78
C HIS A 3 17.12 8.00 29.82
N PRO A 4 16.08 8.48 30.53
CA PRO A 4 15.42 7.70 31.56
C PRO A 4 14.52 6.60 31.00
N ASN A 5 14.57 5.48 31.71
CA ASN A 5 13.76 4.28 31.63
C ASN A 5 12.25 4.63 31.63
N LYS A 6 11.53 4.31 30.54
CA LYS A 6 10.06 4.37 30.49
C LYS A 6 9.52 2.95 30.61
N GLY A 7 8.77 2.74 31.69
CA GLY A 7 8.37 1.44 32.22
C GLY A 7 7.63 0.54 31.25
N LEU A 8 7.90 -0.75 31.43
CA LEU A 8 7.15 -1.86 30.85
C LEU A 8 5.68 -1.77 31.30
N ARG A 9 4.75 -1.94 30.36
CA ARG A 9 3.34 -2.13 30.67
C ARG A 9 3.16 -3.61 31.07
N PRO A 10 2.41 -3.93 32.14
CA PRO A 10 2.18 -5.31 32.54
C PRO A 10 1.27 -6.05 31.52
N ASP A 11 1.57 -7.33 31.30
CA ASP A 11 0.77 -8.25 30.50
C ASP A 11 -0.64 -8.45 31.11
N PRO A 12 -1.72 -8.51 30.31
CA PRO A 12 -3.05 -8.81 30.82
C PRO A 12 -3.19 -10.29 31.23
N PRO A 13 -3.98 -10.61 32.28
CA PRO A 13 -4.11 -11.97 32.78
C PRO A 13 -4.84 -12.89 31.79
N MET A 14 -4.33 -14.11 31.67
CA MET A 14 -4.96 -15.21 30.95
C MET A 14 -6.29 -15.58 31.61
N LYS A 15 -7.40 -15.41 30.89
CA LYS A 15 -8.71 -15.88 31.34
C LYS A 15 -8.84 -17.37 31.05
N THR A 16 -9.01 -18.17 32.10
CA THR A 16 -9.47 -19.56 32.00
C THR A 16 -10.91 -19.54 31.50
N VAL A 17 -11.19 -20.27 30.42
CA VAL A 17 -12.56 -20.53 29.97
C VAL A 17 -12.91 -21.96 30.36
N ASP A 18 -13.78 -22.07 31.35
CA ASP A 18 -14.45 -23.32 31.73
C ASP A 18 -15.39 -23.77 30.62
N GLY A 19 -15.36 -25.07 30.33
CA GLY A 19 -16.13 -25.70 29.27
C GLY A 19 -17.59 -25.94 29.63
N SER A 20 -18.45 -25.90 28.62
CA SER A 20 -19.73 -26.60 28.60
C SER A 20 -19.86 -27.33 27.27
N GLY A 21 -20.02 -28.66 27.37
CA GLY A 21 -19.96 -29.58 26.25
C GLY A 21 -21.24 -29.65 25.42
N SER A 22 -21.10 -30.28 24.25
CA SER A 22 -22.19 -31.02 23.61
C SER A 22 -21.59 -32.21 22.88
N ALA A 23 -22.06 -33.38 23.29
CA ALA A 23 -21.60 -34.70 22.88
C ALA A 23 -21.89 -34.99 21.40
N ARG A 24 -20.96 -35.66 20.72
CA ARG A 24 -21.23 -36.52 19.57
C ARG A 24 -20.24 -37.69 19.51
N GLY A 25 -20.75 -38.86 19.90
CA GLY A 25 -20.56 -40.19 19.32
C GLY A 25 -19.17 -40.64 18.87
N ASP A 26 -18.65 -41.62 19.61
CA ASP A 26 -17.53 -42.49 19.26
C ASP A 26 -17.81 -43.34 18.02
N THR A 27 -16.93 -43.25 17.02
CA THR A 27 -16.59 -44.40 16.16
C THR A 27 -15.08 -44.42 15.99
N ALA A 28 -14.50 -45.60 16.22
CA ALA A 28 -13.07 -45.85 16.30
C ALA A 28 -12.42 -45.95 14.91
N ASP A 29 -11.15 -45.55 14.91
CA ASP A 29 -10.04 -46.01 14.08
C ASP A 29 -10.01 -45.75 12.56
N ALA A 30 -9.33 -44.67 12.20
CA ALA A 30 -8.22 -44.74 11.24
C ALA A 30 -7.15 -43.73 11.66
N ALA A 31 -6.04 -44.22 12.21
CA ALA A 31 -4.86 -43.41 12.49
C ALA A 31 -4.30 -42.79 11.19
N VAL A 32 -4.80 -41.62 10.80
CA VAL A 32 -4.13 -40.77 9.82
C VAL A 32 -2.95 -40.12 10.52
N ALA A 33 -1.75 -40.57 10.16
CA ALA A 33 -0.49 -39.97 10.56
C ALA A 33 -0.55 -38.43 10.46
N PRO A 34 0.00 -37.66 11.42
CA PRO A 34 0.01 -36.21 11.35
C PRO A 34 0.80 -35.79 10.11
N SER A 35 0.07 -35.43 9.06
CA SER A 35 0.65 -35.10 7.77
C SER A 35 1.44 -33.81 7.91
N SER A 36 2.72 -33.92 7.56
CA SER A 36 3.66 -32.84 7.30
C SER A 36 4.02 -31.97 8.51
N LYS A 37 5.18 -32.30 9.11
CA LYS A 37 6.08 -31.37 9.82
C LYS A 37 5.92 -29.97 9.23
N ARG A 38 5.31 -29.01 9.95
CA ARG A 38 5.39 -27.60 9.55
C ARG A 38 6.87 -27.26 9.53
N ARG A 39 7.48 -27.27 8.34
CA ARG A 39 8.90 -26.92 8.17
C ARG A 39 9.08 -25.55 8.81
N ARG A 40 9.97 -25.47 9.80
CA ARG A 40 10.34 -24.22 10.46
C ARG A 40 10.60 -23.19 9.35
N PRO A 41 9.93 -22.03 9.34
CA PRO A 41 10.15 -21.04 8.30
C PRO A 41 11.64 -20.74 8.24
N THR A 42 12.27 -20.95 7.08
CA THR A 42 13.64 -20.50 6.87
C THR A 42 13.62 -18.98 6.97
N PHE A 43 14.04 -18.45 8.12
CA PHE A 43 14.18 -17.00 8.39
C PHE A 43 15.38 -16.39 7.65
N GLY A 44 15.62 -16.82 6.42
CA GLY A 44 16.66 -16.33 5.53
C GLY A 44 16.08 -15.50 4.38
N PRO A 45 16.88 -14.61 3.76
CA PRO A 45 16.53 -14.08 2.45
C PRO A 45 16.35 -15.24 1.47
N CYS A 46 15.42 -15.11 0.52
CA CYS A 46 15.39 -16.06 -0.59
C CYS A 46 16.63 -15.88 -1.48
N GLU A 47 16.86 -16.79 -2.42
CA GLU A 47 17.95 -16.72 -3.41
C GLU A 47 17.91 -15.43 -4.25
N HIS A 48 16.77 -14.72 -4.23
CA HIS A 48 16.59 -13.42 -4.87
C HIS A 48 16.88 -12.22 -3.94
N GLY A 49 17.50 -12.45 -2.77
CA GLY A 49 17.87 -11.42 -1.80
C GLY A 49 16.71 -10.80 -1.01
N VAL A 50 15.47 -11.27 -1.18
CA VAL A 50 14.29 -10.68 -0.54
C VAL A 50 13.96 -11.40 0.77
N LYS A 51 13.92 -10.63 1.87
CA LYS A 51 13.49 -11.09 3.19
C LYS A 51 12.28 -10.29 3.68
N PRO A 52 11.17 -10.95 4.09
CA PRO A 52 10.89 -12.40 4.02
C PRO A 52 10.60 -12.89 2.59
N ARG A 53 10.80 -14.20 2.33
CA ARG A 53 10.50 -14.86 1.03
C ARG A 53 9.08 -14.59 0.51
N SER A 54 8.12 -14.35 1.40
CA SER A 54 6.73 -13.99 1.03
C SER A 54 6.61 -12.66 0.26
N ARG A 55 7.60 -11.77 0.38
CA ARG A 55 7.71 -10.54 -0.41
C ARG A 55 8.42 -10.76 -1.75
N CYS A 56 8.99 -11.94 -1.99
CA CYS A 56 9.65 -12.20 -3.27
C CYS A 56 8.61 -12.54 -4.34
N VAL A 57 8.45 -11.67 -5.33
CA VAL A 57 7.56 -11.91 -6.48
C VAL A 57 8.04 -13.11 -7.29
N LYS A 58 9.36 -13.33 -7.43
CA LYS A 58 9.89 -14.52 -8.11
C LYS A 58 9.56 -15.83 -7.38
N CYS A 59 9.40 -15.81 -6.05
CA CYS A 59 9.07 -17.02 -5.28
C CYS A 59 7.57 -17.27 -5.10
N VAL A 60 6.73 -16.22 -5.08
CA VAL A 60 5.30 -16.30 -4.68
C VAL A 60 4.37 -15.68 -5.74
N GLY A 61 4.94 -15.07 -6.77
CA GLY A 61 4.19 -14.46 -7.87
C GLY A 61 3.56 -15.46 -8.82
N CYS A 62 2.87 -14.92 -9.80
CA CYS A 62 2.48 -15.62 -11.02
C CYS A 62 3.42 -15.26 -12.16
N GLU A 63 3.24 -15.91 -13.31
CA GLU A 63 3.94 -15.63 -14.57
C GLU A 63 3.86 -14.16 -15.02
N HIS A 64 2.81 -13.44 -14.62
CA HIS A 64 2.64 -12.00 -14.89
C HIS A 64 3.58 -11.08 -14.08
N GLY A 65 4.52 -11.63 -13.31
CA GLY A 65 5.46 -10.84 -12.51
C GLY A 65 4.77 -10.05 -11.38
N ARG A 66 3.63 -10.54 -10.88
CA ARG A 66 2.89 -9.93 -9.75
C ARG A 66 2.63 -10.99 -8.69
N TRP A 67 2.50 -10.58 -7.42
CA TRP A 67 2.02 -11.49 -6.38
C TRP A 67 0.64 -12.04 -6.77
N ARG A 68 0.43 -13.36 -6.70
CA ARG A 68 -0.82 -14.01 -7.13
C ARG A 68 -2.08 -13.35 -6.55
N LYS A 69 -2.05 -13.01 -5.25
CA LYS A 69 -3.14 -12.30 -4.57
C LYS A 69 -3.46 -10.93 -5.17
N PHE A 70 -2.48 -10.25 -5.77
CA PHE A 70 -2.58 -8.92 -6.37
C PHE A 70 -2.49 -8.95 -7.91
N CYS A 71 -2.63 -10.11 -8.54
CA CYS A 71 -2.69 -10.20 -9.99
C CYS A 71 -4.14 -10.16 -10.48
N LYS A 72 -4.50 -9.12 -11.24
CA LYS A 72 -5.84 -8.97 -11.82
C LYS A 72 -6.12 -10.04 -12.88
N ALA A 73 -5.13 -10.36 -13.72
CA ALA A 73 -5.24 -11.39 -14.76
C ALA A 73 -5.48 -12.79 -14.18
N CYS A 74 -4.92 -13.09 -13.00
CA CYS A 74 -5.14 -14.36 -12.31
C CYS A 74 -6.37 -14.37 -11.38
N GLY A 75 -7.21 -13.32 -11.39
CA GLY A 75 -8.35 -13.22 -10.46
C GLY A 75 -7.95 -13.17 -8.99
N GLY A 76 -6.79 -12.58 -8.67
CA GLY A 76 -6.23 -12.56 -7.31
C GLY A 76 -7.22 -12.04 -6.26
N GLY A 77 -7.33 -12.75 -5.13
CA GLY A 77 -8.35 -12.49 -4.10
C GLY A 77 -8.31 -11.12 -3.39
N ALA A 78 -7.31 -10.26 -3.70
CA ALA A 78 -7.26 -8.89 -3.21
C ALA A 78 -8.20 -7.92 -3.96
N PHE A 79 -8.68 -8.28 -5.15
CA PHE A 79 -9.63 -7.45 -5.91
C PHE A 79 -11.08 -7.76 -5.51
N CYS A 80 -11.93 -6.74 -5.47
CA CYS A 80 -13.38 -6.93 -5.38
C CYS A 80 -14.00 -7.13 -6.78
N GLU A 81 -15.31 -7.34 -6.84
CA GLU A 81 -16.10 -7.40 -8.09
C GLU A 81 -15.91 -6.18 -8.99
N HIS A 82 -15.58 -5.02 -8.42
CA HIS A 82 -15.28 -3.79 -9.16
C HIS A 82 -13.88 -3.76 -9.78
N ALA A 83 -13.13 -4.87 -9.71
CA ALA A 83 -11.75 -4.98 -10.15
C ALA A 83 -10.77 -3.95 -9.54
N VAL A 84 -11.14 -3.39 -8.38
CA VAL A 84 -10.32 -2.52 -7.54
C VAL A 84 -9.88 -3.31 -6.31
N ILE A 85 -8.74 -2.96 -5.72
CA ILE A 85 -8.27 -3.62 -4.49
C ILE A 85 -9.31 -3.38 -3.38
N LYS A 86 -9.80 -4.45 -2.75
CA LYS A 86 -10.92 -4.47 -1.78
C LYS A 86 -10.85 -3.35 -0.76
N TYR A 87 -9.72 -3.20 -0.06
CA TYR A 87 -9.56 -2.18 0.99
C TYR A 87 -9.64 -0.74 0.47
N SER A 88 -9.50 -0.51 -0.83
CA SER A 88 -9.51 0.83 -1.44
C SER A 88 -10.71 1.11 -2.35
N CYS A 89 -11.60 0.13 -2.51
CA CYS A 89 -12.78 0.28 -3.34
C CYS A 89 -13.80 1.18 -2.63
N VAL A 90 -14.20 2.27 -3.29
CA VAL A 90 -15.20 3.21 -2.76
C VAL A 90 -16.58 2.56 -2.71
N LYS A 91 -16.96 1.82 -3.76
CA LYS A 91 -18.25 1.13 -3.85
C LYS A 91 -18.43 0.06 -2.77
N CYS A 92 -17.36 -0.64 -2.38
CA CYS A 92 -17.40 -1.60 -1.29
C CYS A 92 -17.13 -0.97 0.09
N ALA A 93 -17.04 0.38 0.19
CA ALA A 93 -16.62 1.09 1.40
C ALA A 93 -15.38 0.46 2.07
N GLY A 94 -14.36 0.14 1.26
CA GLY A 94 -13.17 -0.57 1.74
C GLY A 94 -12.47 0.16 2.89
N GLY A 95 -11.77 -0.57 3.76
CA GLY A 95 -11.22 -0.01 5.01
C GLY A 95 -10.27 1.21 4.90
N SER A 96 -9.79 1.57 3.71
CA SER A 96 -9.03 2.81 3.45
C SER A 96 -9.87 3.97 2.89
N VAL A 97 -11.18 3.78 2.74
CA VAL A 97 -12.15 4.78 2.29
C VAL A 97 -12.84 5.38 3.51
N CYS A 98 -13.04 6.70 3.50
CA CYS A 98 -13.78 7.42 4.53
C CYS A 98 -15.29 7.47 4.18
N PRO A 99 -16.17 7.81 5.13
CA PRO A 99 -17.60 8.02 4.85
C PRO A 99 -17.85 9.03 3.71
N HIS A 100 -16.95 9.98 3.48
CA HIS A 100 -17.03 10.94 2.37
C HIS A 100 -16.68 10.35 0.99
N GLY A 101 -16.53 9.03 0.87
CA GLY A 101 -16.21 8.35 -0.41
C GLY A 101 -14.79 8.61 -0.93
N ARG A 102 -13.91 9.22 -0.13
CA ARG A 102 -12.52 9.52 -0.49
C ARG A 102 -11.58 8.55 0.23
N ARG A 103 -10.35 8.38 -0.25
CA ARG A 103 -9.32 7.68 0.53
C ARG A 103 -9.06 8.45 1.82
N ARG A 104 -9.10 7.78 2.98
CA ARG A 104 -8.90 8.37 4.32
C ARG A 104 -7.67 9.25 4.39
N THR A 105 -6.55 8.82 3.80
CA THR A 105 -5.30 9.59 3.81
C THR A 105 -5.36 10.90 3.02
N ARG A 106 -6.27 11.01 2.05
CA ARG A 106 -6.44 12.17 1.16
C ARG A 106 -7.72 12.96 1.45
N CYS A 107 -8.47 12.59 2.48
CA CYS A 107 -9.69 13.28 2.84
C CYS A 107 -9.35 14.45 3.77
N GLY A 108 -9.60 15.68 3.32
CA GLY A 108 -9.40 16.88 4.13
C GLY A 108 -10.31 16.92 5.37
N GLU A 109 -11.58 16.53 5.20
CA GLU A 109 -12.58 16.50 6.28
C GLU A 109 -12.24 15.48 7.37
N CYS A 110 -11.55 14.39 7.03
CA CYS A 110 -11.06 13.42 8.02
C CYS A 110 -9.69 13.78 8.60
N GLY A 111 -9.11 14.93 8.25
CA GLY A 111 -7.75 15.29 8.63
C GLY A 111 -6.72 14.28 8.14
N GLY A 112 -6.95 13.65 6.98
CA GLY A 112 -6.11 12.59 6.43
C GLY A 112 -4.65 12.99 6.44
N GLY A 113 -3.75 12.13 6.95
CA GLY A 113 -2.36 12.49 7.22
C GLY A 113 -1.55 13.01 6.02
N SER A 114 -2.04 12.86 4.78
CA SER A 114 -1.44 13.44 3.58
C SER A 114 -1.94 14.86 3.25
N MET A 115 -2.90 15.40 3.99
CA MET A 115 -3.49 16.74 3.81
C MET A 115 -2.89 17.73 4.83
N CYS A 116 -2.57 18.94 4.39
CA CYS A 116 -2.21 20.06 5.26
C CYS A 116 -3.44 20.87 5.67
N GLU A 117 -3.25 21.80 6.61
CA GLU A 117 -4.28 22.76 7.05
C GLU A 117 -4.86 23.59 5.89
N HIS A 118 -4.07 23.85 4.85
CA HIS A 118 -4.50 24.56 3.63
C HIS A 118 -5.38 23.70 2.70
N GLY A 119 -5.80 22.50 3.11
CA GLY A 119 -6.62 21.60 2.28
C GLY A 119 -5.90 21.04 1.04
N ARG A 120 -4.57 21.18 0.96
CA ARG A 120 -3.71 20.64 -0.11
C ARG A 120 -2.99 19.38 0.36
N GLN A 121 -2.48 18.57 -0.56
CA GLN A 121 -1.60 17.47 -0.16
C GLN A 121 -0.29 18.04 0.40
N ARG A 122 0.17 17.57 1.57
CA ARG A 122 1.34 18.12 2.29
C ARG A 122 2.57 18.24 1.40
N HIS A 123 2.82 17.25 0.55
CA HIS A 123 3.99 17.25 -0.33
C HIS A 123 3.87 18.20 -1.53
N THR A 124 2.66 18.63 -1.91
CA THR A 124 2.45 19.60 -3.01
C THR A 124 2.09 21.01 -2.52
N CYS A 125 1.83 21.17 -1.22
CA CYS A 125 1.47 22.44 -0.64
C CYS A 125 2.67 23.40 -0.68
N LYS A 126 2.50 24.56 -1.33
CA LYS A 126 3.54 25.58 -1.43
C LYS A 126 3.79 26.27 -0.10
N GLU A 127 2.72 26.58 0.63
CA GLU A 127 2.78 27.25 1.94
C GLU A 127 3.47 26.38 2.99
N CYS A 128 3.26 25.06 2.95
CA CYS A 128 3.96 24.13 3.84
C CYS A 128 5.38 23.76 3.35
N GLY A 129 5.88 24.34 2.25
CA GLY A 129 7.17 23.95 1.67
C GLY A 129 7.25 22.47 1.29
N GLY A 130 6.16 21.91 0.77
CA GLY A 130 6.04 20.48 0.49
C GLY A 130 7.21 19.93 -0.34
N THR A 131 7.59 18.68 -0.09
CA THR A 131 8.78 18.05 -0.70
C THR A 131 8.79 18.04 -2.24
N SER A 132 7.63 18.16 -2.88
CA SER A 132 7.49 18.25 -4.33
C SER A 132 7.53 19.68 -4.87
N VAL A 133 7.63 20.69 -4.02
CA VAL A 133 7.78 22.10 -4.37
C VAL A 133 9.29 22.44 -4.38
N CYS A 134 9.76 23.15 -5.40
CA CYS A 134 11.13 23.66 -5.46
C CYS A 134 11.23 25.06 -4.83
N GLY A 135 12.46 25.55 -4.63
CA GLY A 135 12.71 26.91 -4.14
C GLY A 135 12.05 28.02 -4.99
N HIS A 136 11.73 27.74 -6.25
CA HIS A 136 11.01 28.65 -7.15
C HIS A 136 9.48 28.64 -6.97
N GLY A 137 8.94 27.95 -5.95
CA GLY A 137 7.50 27.88 -5.69
C GLY A 137 6.69 27.10 -6.75
N LYS A 138 7.37 26.33 -7.61
CA LYS A 138 6.76 25.45 -8.63
C LYS A 138 6.91 23.99 -8.21
N LEU A 139 6.06 23.10 -8.73
CA LEU A 139 6.29 21.66 -8.54
C LEU A 139 7.61 21.27 -9.21
N ARG A 140 8.50 20.57 -8.51
CA ARG A 140 9.84 20.15 -8.96
C ARG A 140 9.81 19.53 -10.36
N HIS A 141 8.87 18.63 -10.63
CA HIS A 141 8.74 17.98 -11.93
C HIS A 141 8.27 18.93 -13.07
N ARG A 142 7.64 20.06 -12.75
CA ARG A 142 7.20 21.07 -13.74
C ARG A 142 8.10 22.31 -13.79
N CYS A 143 9.07 22.40 -12.90
CA CYS A 143 9.91 23.59 -12.80
C CYS A 143 10.94 23.60 -13.93
N LYS A 144 10.87 24.61 -14.79
CA LYS A 144 11.82 24.81 -15.90
C LYS A 144 13.24 25.05 -15.39
N GLU A 145 13.37 25.87 -14.35
CA GLU A 145 14.67 26.21 -13.74
C GLU A 145 15.33 25.01 -13.07
N CYS A 146 14.54 24.06 -12.55
CA CYS A 146 15.08 22.81 -11.99
C CYS A 146 15.25 21.70 -13.03
N GLY A 147 14.98 21.95 -14.32
CA GLY A 147 14.99 20.89 -15.35
C GLY A 147 14.01 19.76 -15.05
N GLY A 148 12.83 20.07 -14.50
CA GLY A 148 11.88 19.09 -14.00
C GLY A 148 11.53 17.99 -15.01
N ALA A 149 11.25 16.79 -14.54
CA ALA A 149 11.00 15.61 -15.39
C ALA A 149 9.83 15.75 -16.39
N SER A 150 8.95 16.74 -16.25
CA SER A 150 7.89 17.05 -17.21
C SER A 150 8.25 18.17 -18.18
N VAL A 151 9.41 18.79 -18.03
CA VAL A 151 9.94 19.84 -18.91
C VAL A 151 10.82 19.17 -19.98
N CYS A 152 10.59 19.53 -21.25
CA CYS A 152 11.41 19.05 -22.36
C CYS A 152 12.68 19.91 -22.54
N ALA A 153 13.58 19.48 -23.42
CA ALA A 153 14.78 20.25 -23.77
C ALA A 153 14.45 21.67 -24.28
N HIS A 154 13.29 21.86 -24.91
CA HIS A 154 12.80 23.16 -25.38
C HIS A 154 12.25 24.06 -24.25
N GLY A 155 12.32 23.63 -22.98
CA GLY A 155 11.87 24.42 -21.85
C GLY A 155 10.35 24.57 -21.72
N ARG A 156 9.58 23.73 -22.42
CA ARG A 156 8.11 23.63 -22.35
C ARG A 156 7.72 22.36 -21.59
N LEU A 157 6.49 22.28 -21.08
CA LEU A 157 5.99 21.00 -20.58
C LEU A 157 5.88 20.01 -21.74
N ARG A 158 6.41 18.79 -21.59
CA ARG A 158 6.46 17.73 -22.62
C ARG A 158 5.12 17.56 -23.32
N TYR A 159 4.02 17.55 -22.56
CA TYR A 159 2.66 17.38 -23.11
C TYR A 159 2.08 18.60 -23.84
N ARG A 160 2.69 19.78 -23.68
CA ARG A 160 2.33 21.01 -24.39
C ARG A 160 3.33 21.38 -25.49
N CYS A 161 4.41 20.63 -25.61
CA CYS A 161 5.46 20.95 -26.54
C CYS A 161 5.10 20.38 -27.91
N LYS A 162 4.78 21.26 -28.86
CA LYS A 162 4.49 20.89 -30.26
C LYS A 162 5.64 20.08 -30.89
N GLU A 163 6.89 20.39 -30.54
CA GLU A 163 8.06 19.67 -31.04
C GLU A 163 8.22 18.27 -30.40
N CYS A 164 7.68 18.03 -29.21
CA CYS A 164 7.75 16.72 -28.56
C CYS A 164 6.52 15.84 -28.79
N MET A 165 5.34 16.44 -28.99
CA MET A 165 4.07 15.71 -29.14
C MET A 165 3.41 15.92 -30.52
N GLY A 166 4.02 16.68 -31.42
CA GLY A 166 3.45 16.96 -32.74
C GLY A 166 2.06 17.57 -32.67
N GLU A 167 1.15 17.09 -33.53
CA GLU A 167 -0.26 17.50 -33.57
C GLU A 167 -1.05 17.11 -32.30
N ALA A 168 -0.53 16.20 -31.47
CA ALA A 168 -1.18 15.82 -30.21
C ALA A 168 -1.06 16.91 -29.12
N ALA A 169 -0.18 17.91 -29.29
CA ALA A 169 0.03 18.96 -28.30
C ALA A 169 -1.13 19.98 -28.21
N ALA A 170 -2.02 20.06 -29.20
CA ALA A 170 -3.00 21.15 -29.36
C ALA A 170 -4.47 20.76 -29.07
N LYS A 171 -4.75 19.53 -28.64
CA LYS A 171 -6.12 19.09 -28.28
C LYS A 171 -6.36 19.19 -26.78
N TRP A 172 -6.54 20.40 -26.24
CA TRP A 172 -7.10 20.65 -24.92
C TRP A 172 -7.55 22.10 -24.76
#